data_AF-A0AAD5UV91-F1
#
_entry.id   AF-A0AAD5UV91-F1
#
_cell.length_a   1.000
_cell.length_b   1.000
_cell.length_c   1.000
_cell.angle_alpha   90.00
_cell.angle_beta   90.00
_cell.angle_gamma   90.00
#
_symmetry.space_group_name_H-M   'P 1'
#
loop_
_entity.id
_entity.type
_entity.pdbx_description
1 polymer ?
#
loop_
_entity_poly.entity_id
_entity_poly.type
_entity_poly.pdbx_seq_one_letter_code
_entity_poly.pdbx_strand_id
1 'polypeptide(L)'
;MQRHPYISAERKQIATSISALSGTSEAATLTGISRRTVQRVVKLYRETGEVERKPVRSGPPPLLDLHDIEYIEALVEQRPDIYLAELRDALCLGRGVHASNTTICRALHNHNWTYKKEFRGFVQSLLGVMNPYPQPDSVLVMDNASIHHFEDLREMVEERGCRLVYLSPYSPDFNPIEEGFSCLKSYLRRHCDDLNAALAGNLTHEPYSVLWKAVHQTLTPENIYGWFRDCGYAH
;
A
#
# COMPACT_ATOMS: atom_id res chain seq x y z
N MET A 1 25.95 9.59 17.85
CA MET A 1 25.72 8.20 18.33
C MET A 1 26.40 7.26 17.33
N GLN A 2 27.60 6.75 17.63
CA GLN A 2 28.32 5.86 16.71
C GLN A 2 27.55 4.54 16.59
N ARG A 3 27.05 4.23 15.39
CA ARG A 3 26.47 2.91 15.10
C ARG A 3 27.60 1.89 15.20
N HIS A 4 27.52 0.97 16.16
CA HIS A 4 28.44 -0.16 16.21
C HIS A 4 28.34 -0.95 14.89
N PRO A 5 29.46 -1.22 14.21
CA PRO A 5 29.43 -1.90 12.92
C PRO A 5 28.82 -3.29 13.08
N TYR A 6 27.93 -3.65 12.15
CA TYR A 6 27.35 -4.99 12.06
C TYR A 6 28.46 -6.03 11.94
N ILE A 7 28.39 -7.09 12.74
CA ILE A 7 29.35 -8.19 12.73
C ILE A 7 28.68 -9.38 12.05
N SER A 8 29.20 -9.79 10.89
CA SER A 8 28.68 -10.91 10.12
C SER A 8 28.84 -12.26 10.84
N ALA A 9 27.99 -13.23 10.48
CA ALA A 9 28.07 -14.60 10.99
C ALA A 9 29.44 -15.25 10.72
N GLU A 10 30.03 -15.02 9.55
CA GLU A 10 31.36 -15.53 9.17
C GLU A 10 32.45 -15.02 10.12
N ARG A 11 32.45 -13.70 10.42
CA ARG A 11 33.42 -13.13 11.38
C ARG A 11 33.24 -13.71 12.78
N LYS A 12 32.00 -14.02 13.17
CA LYS A 12 31.70 -14.69 14.46
C LYS A 12 32.19 -16.15 14.47
N GLN A 13 32.07 -16.88 13.36
CA GLN A 13 32.62 -18.24 13.18
C GLN A 13 34.15 -18.23 13.28
N ILE A 14 34.81 -17.34 12.55
CA ILE A 14 36.27 -17.18 12.63
C ILE A 14 36.71 -16.86 14.07
N ALA A 15 36.01 -15.96 14.76
CA ALA A 15 36.30 -15.64 16.15
C ALA A 15 36.12 -16.83 17.11
N THR A 16 35.14 -17.71 16.85
CA THR A 16 34.94 -18.93 17.65
C THR A 16 36.03 -19.95 17.41
N SER A 17 36.42 -20.17 16.14
CA SER A 17 37.54 -21.05 15.77
C SER A 17 38.86 -20.60 16.36
N ILE A 18 39.22 -19.31 16.22
CA ILE A 18 40.45 -18.75 16.81
C ILE A 18 40.41 -18.83 18.34
N SER A 19 39.26 -18.54 18.95
CA SER A 19 39.15 -18.62 20.40
C SER A 19 39.32 -20.04 20.94
N ALA A 20 39.03 -21.08 20.16
CA ALA A 20 39.24 -22.46 20.54
C ALA A 20 40.73 -22.85 20.51
N LEU A 21 41.51 -22.24 19.59
CA LEU A 21 42.94 -22.53 19.39
C LEU A 21 43.85 -21.69 20.29
N SER A 22 43.57 -20.38 20.38
CA SER A 22 44.49 -19.39 20.98
C SER A 22 43.82 -18.49 22.02
N GLY A 23 42.56 -18.75 22.35
CA GLY A 23 41.83 -18.03 23.39
C GLY A 23 41.18 -16.71 22.94
N THR A 24 40.34 -16.16 23.82
CA THR A 24 39.43 -15.05 23.49
C THR A 24 40.10 -13.71 23.21
N SER A 25 41.28 -13.46 23.79
CA SER A 25 42.01 -12.19 23.62
C SER A 25 42.63 -12.09 22.22
N GLU A 26 43.20 -13.20 21.75
CA GLU A 26 43.81 -13.28 20.43
C GLU A 26 42.73 -13.28 19.33
N ALA A 27 41.62 -14.00 19.54
CA ALA A 27 40.45 -13.93 18.67
C ALA A 27 39.89 -12.51 18.52
N ALA A 28 39.82 -11.73 19.61
CA ALA A 28 39.37 -10.34 19.56
C ALA A 28 40.31 -9.46 18.73
N THR A 29 41.63 -9.64 18.90
CA THR A 29 42.66 -8.87 18.19
C THR A 29 42.64 -9.16 16.70
N LEU A 30 42.63 -10.45 16.32
CA LEU A 30 42.70 -10.88 14.92
C LEU A 30 41.41 -10.61 14.14
N THR A 31 40.25 -10.70 14.79
CA THR A 31 38.97 -10.47 14.10
C THR A 31 38.48 -9.03 14.14
N GLY A 32 39.10 -8.16 14.95
CA GLY A 32 38.63 -6.79 15.19
C GLY A 32 37.26 -6.73 15.89
N ILE A 33 36.84 -7.80 16.57
CA ILE A 33 35.61 -7.86 17.36
C ILE A 33 35.95 -7.58 18.83
N SER A 34 35.12 -6.83 19.54
CA SER A 34 35.33 -6.58 20.97
C SER A 34 35.43 -7.90 21.75
N ARG A 35 36.35 -7.97 22.71
CA ARG A 35 36.54 -9.16 23.57
C ARG A 35 35.24 -9.62 24.24
N ARG A 36 34.39 -8.68 24.66
CA ARG A 36 33.07 -8.96 25.24
C ARG A 36 32.14 -9.65 24.24
N THR A 37 32.14 -9.23 22.99
CA THR A 37 31.34 -9.86 21.92
C THR A 37 31.89 -11.25 21.58
N VAL A 38 33.21 -11.42 21.46
CA VAL A 38 33.83 -12.74 21.25
C VAL A 38 33.43 -13.72 22.36
N GLN A 39 33.53 -13.30 23.62
CA GLN A 39 33.11 -14.13 24.76
C GLN A 39 31.63 -14.52 24.69
N ARG A 40 30.74 -13.59 24.33
CA ARG A 40 29.31 -13.87 24.16
C ARG A 40 29.03 -14.85 23.03
N VAL A 41 29.70 -14.70 21.88
CA VAL A 41 29.55 -15.58 20.71
C VAL A 41 30.10 -16.98 21.02
N VAL A 42 31.27 -17.08 21.65
CA VAL A 42 31.86 -18.36 22.06
C VAL A 42 30.96 -19.08 23.07
N LYS A 43 30.40 -18.35 24.02
CA LYS A 43 29.42 -18.91 24.97
C LYS A 43 28.20 -19.47 24.23
N LEU A 44 27.61 -18.69 23.32
CA LEU A 44 26.47 -19.14 22.51
C LEU A 44 26.82 -20.40 21.70
N TYR A 45 27.95 -20.40 21.00
CA TYR A 45 28.37 -21.53 20.20
C TYR A 45 28.59 -22.81 21.02
N ARG A 46 29.12 -22.68 22.25
CA ARG A 46 29.25 -23.82 23.17
C ARG A 46 27.91 -24.35 23.66
N GLU A 47 26.91 -23.49 23.80
CA GLU A 47 25.56 -23.85 24.28
C GLU A 47 24.66 -24.40 23.16
N THR A 48 24.76 -23.87 21.95
CA THR A 48 23.79 -24.13 20.88
C THR A 48 24.39 -24.63 19.56
N GLY A 49 25.71 -24.58 19.40
CA GLY A 49 26.39 -24.83 18.11
C GLY A 49 26.21 -23.72 17.07
N GLU A 50 25.46 -22.66 17.38
CA GLU A 50 25.22 -21.53 16.48
C GLU A 50 26.02 -20.29 16.93
N VAL A 51 26.46 -19.48 15.97
CA VAL A 51 27.17 -18.20 16.27
C VAL A 51 26.22 -17.00 16.29
N GLU A 52 24.96 -17.20 15.91
CA GLU A 52 23.90 -16.19 15.94
C GLU A 52 22.72 -16.72 16.73
N ARG A 53 22.06 -15.84 17.49
CA ARG A 53 20.79 -16.20 18.12
C ARG A 53 19.70 -16.05 17.08
N LYS A 54 18.94 -17.12 16.82
CA LYS A 54 17.64 -16.97 16.18
C LYS A 54 16.78 -16.09 17.10
N PRO A 55 16.19 -15.00 16.58
CA PRO A 55 15.31 -14.19 17.39
C PRO A 55 14.16 -15.07 17.86
N VAL A 56 14.04 -15.27 19.17
CA VAL A 56 12.77 -15.69 19.75
C VAL A 56 11.78 -14.60 19.36
N ARG A 57 10.61 -14.95 18.79
CA ARG A 57 9.54 -13.96 18.55
C ARG A 57 9.22 -13.31 19.90
N SER A 58 9.82 -12.16 20.15
CA SER A 58 9.65 -11.42 21.40
C SER A 58 8.63 -10.35 21.14
N GLY A 59 7.50 -10.42 21.84
CA GLY A 59 6.47 -9.41 21.78
C GLY A 59 5.20 -9.89 22.48
N PRO A 60 4.33 -8.96 22.87
CA PRO A 60 2.97 -9.32 23.24
C PRO A 60 2.30 -10.08 22.09
N PRO A 61 1.35 -11.00 22.39
CA PRO A 61 0.58 -11.66 21.35
C PRO A 61 -0.11 -10.62 20.45
N PRO A 62 -0.35 -10.93 19.16
CA PRO A 62 -1.12 -10.07 18.28
C PRO A 62 -2.48 -9.71 18.90
N LEU A 63 -2.93 -8.48 18.69
CA LEU A 63 -4.24 -8.02 19.20
C LEU A 63 -5.40 -8.82 18.60
N LEU A 64 -5.28 -9.20 17.33
CA LEU A 64 -6.29 -9.96 16.60
C LEU A 64 -5.92 -11.43 16.69
N ASP A 65 -6.83 -12.25 17.21
CA ASP A 65 -6.68 -13.70 17.17
C ASP A 65 -7.13 -14.27 15.82
N LEU A 66 -7.01 -15.60 15.66
CA LEU A 66 -7.37 -16.25 14.40
C LEU A 66 -8.84 -16.04 14.03
N HIS A 67 -9.76 -16.05 15.00
CA HIS A 67 -11.19 -15.87 14.74
C HIS A 67 -11.53 -14.43 14.35
N ASP A 68 -10.82 -13.46 14.90
CA ASP A 68 -10.94 -12.07 14.49
C ASP A 68 -10.48 -11.89 13.03
N ILE A 69 -9.43 -12.60 12.62
CA ILE A 69 -8.99 -12.61 11.22
C ILE A 69 -10.03 -13.25 10.33
N GLU A 70 -10.48 -14.47 10.64
CA GLU A 70 -11.52 -15.18 9.88
C GLU A 70 -12.79 -14.32 9.72
N TYR A 71 -13.17 -13.59 10.76
CA TYR A 71 -14.30 -12.66 10.73
C TYR A 71 -14.08 -11.51 9.76
N ILE A 72 -12.90 -10.87 9.78
CA ILE A 72 -12.55 -9.79 8.85
C ILE A 72 -12.50 -10.34 7.41
N GLU A 73 -11.90 -11.51 7.19
CA GLU A 73 -11.80 -12.15 5.87
C GLU A 73 -13.18 -12.41 5.28
N ALA A 74 -14.11 -12.99 6.05
CA ALA A 74 -15.48 -13.21 5.62
C ALA A 74 -16.20 -11.91 5.24
N LEU A 75 -15.96 -10.81 5.94
CA LEU A 75 -16.53 -9.50 5.60
C LEU A 75 -15.96 -8.94 4.30
N VAL A 76 -14.65 -9.08 4.07
CA VAL A 76 -13.99 -8.66 2.83
C VAL A 76 -14.46 -9.50 1.66
N GLU A 77 -14.66 -10.81 1.83
CA GLU A 77 -15.19 -11.69 0.80
C GLU A 77 -16.62 -11.32 0.39
N GLN A 78 -17.48 -10.98 1.36
CA GLN A 78 -18.87 -10.59 1.10
C GLN A 78 -18.98 -9.19 0.50
N ARG A 79 -18.11 -8.27 0.90
CA ARG A 79 -18.08 -6.88 0.41
C ARG A 79 -16.63 -6.46 0.13
N PRO A 80 -16.09 -6.76 -1.06
CA PRO A 80 -14.70 -6.43 -1.42
C PRO A 80 -14.37 -4.92 -1.40
N ASP A 81 -15.39 -4.07 -1.44
CA ASP A 81 -15.32 -2.62 -1.35
C ASP A 81 -15.45 -2.08 0.09
N ILE A 82 -15.57 -2.94 1.10
CA ILE A 82 -15.64 -2.54 2.51
C ILE A 82 -14.39 -1.74 2.93
N TYR A 83 -14.63 -0.62 3.60
CA TYR A 83 -13.57 0.27 4.04
C TYR A 83 -12.98 -0.18 5.38
N LEU A 84 -11.72 0.16 5.63
CA LEU A 84 -11.03 -0.17 6.88
C LEU A 84 -11.72 0.35 8.14
N ALA A 85 -12.38 1.52 8.03
CA ALA A 85 -13.16 2.08 9.14
C ALA A 85 -14.41 1.21 9.42
N GLU A 86 -15.09 0.73 8.39
CA GLU A 86 -16.23 -0.17 8.56
C GLU A 86 -15.80 -1.54 9.09
N LEU A 87 -14.66 -2.07 8.64
CA LEU A 87 -14.08 -3.30 9.20
C LEU A 87 -13.76 -3.15 10.69
N ARG A 88 -13.22 -2.00 11.09
CA ARG A 88 -12.97 -1.67 12.49
C ARG A 88 -14.26 -1.64 13.29
N ASP A 89 -15.27 -0.94 12.78
CA ASP A 89 -16.54 -0.76 13.48
C ASP A 89 -17.28 -2.11 13.57
N ALA A 90 -17.25 -2.93 12.51
CA ALA A 90 -17.78 -4.29 12.50
C ALA A 90 -17.03 -5.21 13.47
N LEU A 91 -15.70 -5.13 13.55
CA LEU A 91 -14.91 -5.91 14.50
C LEU A 91 -15.21 -5.50 15.95
N CYS A 92 -15.38 -4.20 16.19
CA CYS A 92 -15.80 -3.68 17.50
C CYS A 92 -17.18 -4.22 17.90
N LEU A 93 -18.16 -4.21 16.98
CA LEU A 93 -19.53 -4.64 17.25
C LEU A 93 -19.67 -6.17 17.33
N GLY A 94 -19.04 -6.90 16.42
CA GLY A 94 -19.20 -8.35 16.26
C GLY A 94 -18.26 -9.19 17.12
N ARG A 95 -17.08 -8.66 17.46
CA ARG A 95 -16.03 -9.37 18.22
C ARG A 95 -15.67 -8.69 19.55
N GLY A 96 -16.09 -7.45 19.77
CA GLY A 96 -15.70 -6.67 20.95
C GLY A 96 -14.24 -6.23 20.94
N VAL A 97 -13.59 -6.27 19.78
CA VAL A 97 -12.15 -5.98 19.64
C VAL A 97 -11.94 -4.57 19.08
N HIS A 98 -11.26 -3.74 19.86
CA HIS A 98 -10.93 -2.36 19.47
C HIS A 98 -9.56 -2.29 18.80
N ALA A 99 -9.51 -2.49 17.48
CA ALA A 99 -8.29 -2.40 16.69
C ALA A 99 -8.18 -1.06 15.94
N SER A 100 -6.95 -0.60 15.69
CA SER A 100 -6.73 0.54 14.79
C SER A 100 -6.84 0.12 13.32
N ASN A 101 -7.12 1.05 12.41
CA ASN A 101 -7.10 0.78 10.97
C ASN A 101 -5.74 0.18 10.54
N THR A 102 -4.64 0.68 11.10
CA THR A 102 -3.29 0.16 10.85
C THR A 102 -3.11 -1.29 11.33
N THR A 103 -3.72 -1.66 12.45
CA THR A 103 -3.70 -3.04 12.95
C THR A 103 -4.42 -3.97 11.99
N ILE A 104 -5.62 -3.58 11.54
CA ILE A 104 -6.43 -4.34 10.58
C ILE A 104 -5.71 -4.46 9.23
N CYS A 105 -5.16 -3.36 8.70
CA CYS A 105 -4.35 -3.39 7.47
C CYS A 105 -3.19 -4.38 7.57
N ARG A 106 -2.42 -4.32 8.66
CA ARG A 106 -1.26 -5.20 8.85
C ARG A 106 -1.69 -6.65 8.97
N ALA A 107 -2.79 -6.91 9.66
CA ALA A 107 -3.35 -8.24 9.81
C ALA A 107 -3.76 -8.82 8.45
N LEU A 108 -4.58 -8.09 7.68
CA LEU A 108 -4.95 -8.46 6.31
C LEU A 108 -3.71 -8.72 5.43
N HIS A 109 -2.76 -7.80 5.42
CA HIS A 109 -1.52 -7.96 4.66
C HIS A 109 -0.73 -9.20 5.07
N ASN A 110 -0.59 -9.47 6.37
CA ASN A 110 0.11 -10.65 6.89
C ASN A 110 -0.60 -11.97 6.56
N HIS A 111 -1.91 -11.91 6.30
CA HIS A 111 -2.74 -13.03 5.86
C HIS A 111 -2.94 -13.05 4.33
N ASN A 112 -2.10 -12.35 3.57
CA ASN A 112 -2.13 -12.24 2.10
C ASN A 112 -3.37 -11.56 1.52
N TRP A 113 -4.20 -10.94 2.33
CA TRP A 113 -5.25 -10.04 1.88
C TRP A 113 -4.66 -8.66 1.60
N THR A 114 -4.11 -8.49 0.40
CA THR A 114 -3.74 -7.17 -0.09
C THR A 114 -4.97 -6.49 -0.67
N TYR A 115 -5.32 -5.29 -0.17
CA TYR A 115 -6.30 -4.39 -0.81
C TYR A 115 -5.69 -3.82 -2.10
N LYS A 116 -5.34 -4.68 -3.04
CA LYS A 116 -5.07 -4.30 -4.40
C LYS A 116 -6.39 -4.51 -5.14
N LYS A 117 -7.17 -3.44 -5.29
CA LYS A 117 -7.96 -3.36 -6.53
C LYS A 117 -6.92 -3.39 -7.64
N GLU A 118 -6.77 -4.53 -8.29
CA GLU A 118 -5.82 -4.61 -9.40
C GLU A 118 -6.31 -3.63 -10.46
N PHE A 119 -5.50 -2.61 -10.75
CA PHE A 119 -5.79 -1.65 -11.82
C PHE A 119 -6.10 -2.38 -13.14
N ARG A 120 -5.46 -3.54 -13.36
CA ARG A 120 -5.79 -4.51 -14.39
C ARG A 120 -7.28 -4.84 -14.46
N GLY A 121 -7.90 -5.24 -13.34
CA GLY A 121 -9.33 -5.60 -13.29
C GLY A 121 -10.25 -4.42 -13.61
N PHE A 122 -9.86 -3.20 -13.22
CA PHE A 122 -10.55 -1.98 -13.62
C PHE A 122 -10.45 -1.74 -15.13
N VAL A 123 -9.25 -1.86 -15.72
CA VAL A 123 -9.08 -1.70 -17.17
C VAL A 123 -9.86 -2.78 -17.92
N GLN A 124 -9.87 -4.02 -17.43
CA GLN A 124 -10.63 -5.12 -18.05
C GLN A 124 -12.14 -4.85 -18.04
N SER A 125 -12.71 -4.34 -16.94
CA SER A 125 -14.12 -3.99 -16.89
C SER A 125 -14.46 -2.81 -17.79
N LEU A 126 -13.56 -1.81 -17.86
CA LEU A 126 -13.70 -0.66 -18.76
C LEU A 126 -13.68 -1.08 -20.23
N LEU A 127 -12.74 -1.93 -20.64
CA LEU A 127 -12.68 -2.48 -22.00
C LEU A 127 -13.92 -3.28 -22.39
N GLY A 128 -14.69 -3.78 -21.42
CA GLY A 128 -15.98 -4.44 -21.65
C GLY A 128 -17.08 -3.53 -22.17
N VAL A 129 -16.95 -2.21 -21.96
CA VAL A 129 -17.93 -1.18 -22.37
C VAL A 129 -17.40 -0.18 -23.40
N MET A 130 -16.13 -0.31 -23.80
CA MET A 130 -15.50 0.53 -24.83
C MET A 130 -15.77 0.00 -26.25
N ASN A 131 -15.68 0.90 -27.23
CA ASN A 131 -15.83 0.54 -28.64
C ASN A 131 -14.46 0.40 -29.34
N PRO A 132 -14.38 -0.35 -30.46
CA PRO A 132 -13.18 -0.36 -31.29
C PRO A 132 -12.87 1.02 -31.90
N TYR A 133 -11.59 1.37 -31.96
CA TYR A 133 -11.13 2.59 -32.62
C TYR A 133 -11.43 2.54 -34.13
N PRO A 134 -11.94 3.63 -34.76
CA PRO A 134 -12.06 5.01 -34.27
C PRO A 134 -13.46 5.42 -33.77
N GLN A 135 -14.28 4.50 -33.28
CA GLN A 135 -15.60 4.85 -32.73
C GLN A 135 -15.50 5.69 -31.45
N PRO A 136 -16.57 6.36 -30.99
CA PRO A 136 -16.59 7.00 -29.66
C PRO A 136 -16.18 6.02 -28.55
N ASP A 137 -15.59 6.52 -27.47
CA ASP A 137 -15.19 5.70 -26.31
C ASP A 137 -14.21 4.55 -26.65
N SER A 138 -13.21 4.83 -27.49
CA SER A 138 -12.26 3.83 -28.03
C SER A 138 -10.79 4.09 -27.71
N VAL A 139 -10.47 5.19 -27.03
CA VAL A 139 -9.09 5.60 -26.71
C VAL A 139 -8.91 5.66 -25.21
N LEU A 140 -7.89 4.97 -24.71
CA LEU A 140 -7.50 4.99 -23.31
C LEU A 140 -6.23 5.83 -23.15
N VAL A 141 -6.36 6.99 -22.52
CA VAL A 141 -5.25 7.90 -22.21
C VAL A 141 -4.76 7.62 -20.79
N MET A 142 -3.47 7.34 -20.62
CA MET A 142 -2.86 7.02 -19.33
C MET A 142 -1.70 7.96 -19.02
N ASP A 143 -1.63 8.44 -17.79
CA ASP A 143 -0.41 9.07 -17.28
C ASP A 143 0.69 8.02 -17.01
N ASN A 144 1.89 8.48 -16.69
CA ASN A 144 3.05 7.61 -16.51
C ASN A 144 3.19 7.03 -15.07
N ALA A 145 2.12 6.97 -14.28
CA ALA A 145 2.16 6.37 -12.93
C ALA A 145 2.51 4.88 -12.99
N SER A 146 3.33 4.39 -12.06
CA SER A 146 3.80 2.99 -12.05
C SER A 146 2.68 1.95 -11.98
N ILE A 147 1.53 2.31 -11.41
CA ILE A 147 0.34 1.46 -11.36
C ILE A 147 -0.32 1.23 -12.72
N HIS A 148 -0.04 2.09 -13.71
CA HIS A 148 -0.53 1.98 -15.10
C HIS A 148 0.39 1.12 -15.97
N HIS A 149 1.45 0.54 -15.40
CA HIS A 149 2.39 -0.31 -16.12
C HIS A 149 2.28 -1.75 -15.61
N PHE A 150 1.80 -2.64 -16.47
CA PHE A 150 1.83 -4.07 -16.27
C PHE A 150 1.97 -4.78 -17.63
N GLU A 151 2.56 -5.97 -17.62
CA GLU A 151 3.23 -6.59 -18.78
C GLU A 151 2.33 -6.74 -20.02
N ASP A 152 1.03 -7.00 -19.84
CA ASP A 152 0.07 -7.30 -20.91
C ASP A 152 -1.02 -6.25 -21.10
N LEU A 153 -0.90 -5.05 -20.49
CA LEU A 153 -1.89 -3.98 -20.65
C LEU A 153 -2.10 -3.60 -22.12
N ARG A 154 -1.01 -3.43 -22.88
CA ARG A 154 -1.07 -3.05 -24.29
C ARG A 154 -1.81 -4.09 -25.11
N GLU A 155 -1.43 -5.36 -24.96
CA GLU A 155 -2.05 -6.49 -25.65
C GLU A 155 -3.56 -6.54 -25.33
N MET A 156 -3.92 -6.47 -24.05
CA MET A 156 -5.32 -6.48 -23.60
C MET A 156 -6.17 -5.36 -24.23
N VAL A 157 -5.61 -4.15 -24.39
CA VAL A 157 -6.32 -3.01 -25.00
C VAL A 157 -6.43 -3.18 -26.52
N GLU A 158 -5.34 -3.58 -27.19
CA GLU A 158 -5.26 -3.72 -28.65
C GLU A 158 -6.10 -4.91 -29.16
N GLU A 159 -6.18 -6.03 -28.42
CA GLU A 159 -7.07 -7.16 -28.71
C GLU A 159 -8.55 -6.77 -28.75
N ARG A 160 -8.93 -5.76 -27.95
CA ARG A 160 -10.30 -5.19 -27.96
C ARG A 160 -10.53 -4.19 -29.08
N GLY A 161 -9.52 -3.92 -29.91
CA GLY A 161 -9.54 -2.91 -30.96
C GLY A 161 -9.48 -1.48 -30.43
N CYS A 162 -9.18 -1.29 -29.14
CA CYS A 162 -9.05 0.04 -28.53
C CYS A 162 -7.62 0.58 -28.73
N ARG A 163 -7.43 1.89 -28.54
CA ARG A 163 -6.12 2.55 -28.66
C ARG A 163 -5.59 2.98 -27.29
N LEU A 164 -4.41 2.49 -26.90
CA LEU A 164 -3.70 2.93 -25.70
C LEU A 164 -2.73 4.07 -26.01
N VAL A 165 -2.85 5.19 -25.29
CA VAL A 165 -1.97 6.37 -25.40
C VAL A 165 -1.39 6.70 -24.03
N TYR A 166 -0.06 6.71 -23.92
CA TYR A 166 0.63 7.20 -22.72
C TYR A 166 1.03 8.66 -22.89
N LEU A 167 0.81 9.45 -21.85
CA LEU A 167 1.32 10.82 -21.77
C LEU A 167 2.83 10.82 -21.53
N SER A 168 3.52 11.81 -22.08
CA SER A 168 4.94 12.03 -21.76
C SER A 168 5.13 12.33 -20.27
N PRO A 169 6.30 12.00 -19.69
CA PRO A 169 6.62 12.37 -18.32
C PRO A 169 6.45 13.88 -18.10
N TYR A 170 5.95 14.27 -16.93
CA TYR A 170 5.79 15.68 -16.52
C TYR A 170 4.96 16.52 -17.50
N SER A 171 3.93 15.91 -18.09
CA SER A 171 3.01 16.57 -19.03
C SER A 171 1.61 16.74 -18.43
N PRO A 172 1.47 17.42 -17.27
CA PRO A 172 0.18 17.60 -16.61
C PRO A 172 -0.81 18.39 -17.48
N ASP A 173 -0.30 19.26 -18.36
CA ASP A 173 -1.11 20.06 -19.28
C ASP A 173 -1.88 19.22 -20.31
N PHE A 174 -1.54 17.94 -20.46
CA PHE A 174 -2.21 16.98 -21.35
C PHE A 174 -3.06 15.96 -20.59
N ASN A 175 -3.27 16.16 -19.28
CA ASN A 175 -4.02 15.26 -18.42
C ASN A 175 -5.27 15.96 -17.85
N PRO A 176 -6.46 15.80 -18.49
CA PRO A 176 -7.69 16.49 -18.09
C PRO A 176 -8.12 16.22 -16.64
N ILE A 177 -7.66 15.09 -16.06
CA ILE A 177 -7.99 14.74 -14.68
C ILE A 177 -7.35 15.68 -13.65
N GLU A 178 -6.24 16.34 -14.00
CA GLU A 178 -5.56 17.28 -13.09
C GLU A 178 -6.45 18.50 -12.81
N GLU A 179 -7.09 19.05 -13.84
CA GLU A 179 -8.06 20.13 -13.70
C GLU A 179 -9.28 19.68 -12.90
N GLY A 180 -9.81 18.49 -13.20
CA GLY A 180 -10.92 17.91 -12.44
C GLY A 180 -10.59 17.72 -10.95
N PHE A 181 -9.41 17.19 -10.63
CA PHE A 181 -8.95 17.07 -9.24
C PHE A 181 -8.71 18.42 -8.58
N SER A 182 -8.22 19.42 -9.33
CA SER A 182 -8.05 20.79 -8.81
C SER A 182 -9.39 21.41 -8.42
N CYS A 183 -10.40 21.30 -9.29
CA CYS A 183 -11.78 21.74 -9.02
C CYS A 183 -12.37 21.01 -7.81
N LEU A 184 -12.24 19.69 -7.76
CA LEU A 184 -12.74 18.86 -6.66
C LEU A 184 -12.09 19.25 -5.32
N LYS A 185 -10.75 19.36 -5.28
CA LYS A 185 -10.00 19.80 -4.08
C LYS A 185 -10.43 21.19 -3.64
N SER A 186 -10.64 22.11 -4.58
CA SER A 186 -11.08 23.48 -4.28
C SER A 186 -12.51 23.54 -3.74
N TYR A 187 -13.39 22.65 -4.20
CA TYR A 187 -14.73 22.50 -3.62
C TYR A 187 -14.65 21.96 -2.19
N LEU A 188 -13.89 20.88 -1.97
CA LEU A 188 -13.75 20.26 -0.64
C LEU A 188 -13.11 21.20 0.39
N ARG A 189 -12.13 22.01 -0.01
CA ARG A 189 -11.53 23.04 0.87
C ARG A 189 -12.53 24.11 1.30
N ARG A 190 -13.46 24.49 0.42
CA ARG A 190 -14.51 25.46 0.74
C ARG A 190 -15.62 24.90 1.62
N HIS A 191 -15.79 23.59 1.63
CA HIS A 191 -16.79 22.87 2.43
C HIS A 191 -16.14 21.97 3.49
N CYS A 192 -14.95 22.36 3.96
CA CYS A 192 -14.19 21.54 4.89
C CYS A 192 -14.89 21.44 6.26
N ASP A 193 -15.64 22.47 6.66
CA ASP A 193 -16.44 22.46 7.89
C ASP A 193 -17.56 21.41 7.83
N ASP A 194 -18.26 21.31 6.70
CA ASP A 194 -19.28 20.28 6.46
C ASP A 194 -18.65 18.86 6.46
N LEU A 195 -17.48 18.73 5.82
CA LEU A 195 -16.73 17.47 5.80
C LEU A 195 -16.27 17.07 7.21
N ASN A 196 -15.73 18.01 7.98
CA ASN A 196 -15.29 17.77 9.36
C ASN A 196 -16.46 17.45 10.28
N ALA A 197 -17.61 18.13 10.11
CA ALA A 197 -18.83 17.85 10.86
C ALA A 197 -19.40 16.45 10.53
N ALA A 198 -19.37 16.02 9.27
CA ALA A 198 -19.76 14.69 8.85
C ALA A 198 -18.83 13.61 9.43
N LEU A 199 -17.53 13.87 9.48
CA LEU A 199 -16.52 12.96 10.04
C LEU A 199 -16.56 12.91 11.59
N ALA A 200 -17.05 13.95 12.26
CA ALA A 200 -17.17 14.02 13.72
C ALA A 200 -18.43 13.33 14.29
N GLY A 201 -19.26 12.71 13.45
CA GLY A 201 -20.39 11.87 13.89
C GLY A 201 -21.69 12.63 14.23
N ASN A 202 -21.82 13.90 13.84
CA ASN A 202 -22.99 14.74 14.16
C ASN A 202 -24.07 14.80 13.06
N LEU A 203 -23.95 14.04 11.98
CA LEU A 203 -24.91 14.09 10.88
C LEU A 203 -25.52 12.71 10.63
N THR A 204 -26.83 12.70 10.51
CA THR A 204 -27.67 11.70 9.83
C THR A 204 -27.31 11.51 8.34
N HIS A 205 -26.11 11.90 7.92
CA HIS A 205 -25.63 11.87 6.54
C HIS A 205 -24.27 11.19 6.47
N GLU A 206 -24.22 10.16 5.63
CA GLU A 206 -23.05 9.38 5.28
C GLU A 206 -21.92 10.31 4.78
N PRO A 207 -20.65 10.14 5.21
CA PRO A 207 -19.51 10.95 4.75
C PRO A 207 -19.37 11.01 3.22
N TYR A 208 -19.88 9.99 2.52
CA TYR A 208 -19.94 9.93 1.06
C TYR A 208 -20.86 10.99 0.46
N SER A 209 -21.83 11.55 1.18
CA SER A 209 -22.73 12.59 0.68
C SER A 209 -21.99 13.87 0.28
N VAL A 210 -20.99 14.30 1.08
CA VAL A 210 -20.17 15.49 0.78
C VAL A 210 -19.30 15.23 -0.45
N LEU A 211 -18.73 14.03 -0.56
CA LEU A 211 -17.92 13.62 -1.71
C LEU A 211 -18.77 13.51 -2.98
N TRP A 212 -19.94 12.87 -2.91
CA TRP A 212 -20.90 12.77 -4.01
C TRP A 212 -21.35 14.15 -4.48
N LYS A 213 -21.68 15.03 -3.54
CA LYS A 213 -22.03 16.41 -3.86
C LYS A 213 -20.87 17.13 -4.52
N ALA A 214 -19.65 16.98 -4.01
CA ALA A 214 -18.46 17.57 -4.62
C ALA A 214 -18.24 17.06 -6.06
N VAL A 215 -18.37 15.75 -6.29
CA VAL A 215 -18.27 15.15 -7.63
C VAL A 215 -19.35 15.73 -8.55
N HIS A 216 -20.62 15.68 -8.17
CA HIS A 216 -21.73 16.16 -8.99
C HIS A 216 -21.67 17.67 -9.28
N GLN A 217 -21.13 18.47 -8.35
CA GLN A 217 -21.04 19.92 -8.51
C GLN A 217 -19.79 20.37 -9.29
N THR A 218 -18.76 19.52 -9.38
CA THR A 218 -17.49 19.89 -10.03
C THR A 218 -17.25 19.18 -11.35
N LEU A 219 -17.58 17.89 -11.46
CA LEU A 219 -17.42 17.07 -12.67
C LEU A 219 -18.70 17.11 -13.53
N THR A 220 -19.12 18.30 -13.94
CA THR A 220 -20.25 18.44 -14.88
C THR A 220 -19.79 18.16 -16.31
N PRO A 221 -20.69 17.74 -17.22
CA PRO A 221 -20.33 17.52 -18.63
C PRO A 221 -19.65 18.72 -19.28
N GLU A 222 -20.09 19.94 -18.94
CA GLU A 222 -19.52 21.19 -19.49
C GLU A 222 -18.09 21.42 -19.02
N ASN A 223 -17.82 21.21 -17.73
CA ASN A 223 -16.47 21.33 -17.18
C ASN A 223 -15.55 20.25 -17.75
N ILE A 224 -16.00 19.00 -17.81
CA ILE A 224 -15.24 17.88 -18.38
C ILE A 224 -14.90 18.19 -19.84
N TYR A 225 -15.87 18.62 -20.63
CA TYR A 225 -15.62 19.03 -22.02
C TYR A 225 -14.58 20.14 -22.11
N GLY A 226 -14.69 21.16 -21.25
CA GLY A 226 -13.72 22.24 -21.12
C GLY A 226 -12.29 21.73 -20.87
N TRP A 227 -12.10 20.85 -19.90
CA TRP A 227 -10.78 20.30 -19.55
C TRP A 227 -10.19 19.46 -20.69
N PHE A 228 -11.01 18.63 -21.34
CA PHE A 228 -10.55 17.87 -22.51
C PHE A 228 -10.18 18.77 -23.69
N ARG A 229 -10.92 19.87 -23.91
CA ARG A 229 -10.59 20.89 -24.92
C ARG A 229 -9.29 21.61 -24.58
N ASP A 230 -9.10 22.01 -23.32
CA ASP A 230 -7.93 22.76 -22.87
C ASP A 230 -6.64 21.89 -22.96
N CYS A 231 -6.77 20.57 -22.83
CA CYS A 231 -5.72 19.58 -23.10
C CYS A 231 -5.54 19.22 -24.60
N GLY A 232 -6.36 19.77 -25.50
CA GLY A 232 -6.26 19.55 -26.96
C GLY A 232 -6.93 18.28 -27.48
N TYR A 233 -7.80 17.63 -26.71
CA TYR A 233 -8.54 16.42 -27.13
C TYR A 233 -9.93 16.69 -27.71
N ALA A 234 -10.46 17.90 -27.53
CA ALA A 234 -11.75 18.32 -28.06
C ALA A 234 -11.62 19.66 -28.81
N HIS A 235 -12.51 19.89 -29.77
CA HIS A 235 -12.53 21.08 -30.62
C HIS A 235 -13.89 21.78 -30.57
#